data_AF-A0A7C4S383-F1
#
_entry.id   AF-A0A7C4S383-F1
#
_cell.length_a   1.000
_cell.length_b   1.000
_cell.length_c   1.000
_cell.angle_alpha   90.00
_cell.angle_beta   90.00
_cell.angle_gamma   90.00
#
_symmetry.space_group_name_H-M   'P 1'
#
loop_
_entity.id
_entity.type
_entity.pdbx_description
1 polymer ?
#
loop_
_entity_poly.entity_id
_entity_poly.type
_entity_poly.pdbx_seq_one_letter_code
_entity_poly.pdbx_strand_id
1 'polypeptide(L)'
;MVVERLNDIHEKSELELGIKRALRDTSRFKPIDVVVLDLEMLRENMKPGTMLSGLVCGYKVLYDEIGLPTLVEDLVKALALEDVVLIKRGRRLNISAHARAKLLNQK
;
A
#
# COMPACT_ATOMS: atom_id res chain seq x y z
N MET A 1 2.16 2.07 -7.17
CA MET A 1 1.61 1.98 -8.54
C MET A 1 1.50 0.51 -8.88
N VAL A 2 0.47 0.11 -9.61
CA VAL A 2 0.35 -1.26 -10.10
C VAL A 2 0.47 -1.24 -11.62
N VAL A 3 1.29 -2.13 -12.16
CA VAL A 3 1.45 -2.36 -13.60
C VAL A 3 1.01 -3.78 -13.94
N GLU A 4 0.71 -4.03 -15.22
CA GLU A 4 0.28 -5.36 -15.65
C GLU A 4 1.35 -6.43 -15.42
N ARG A 5 2.61 -6.11 -15.75
CA ARG A 5 3.74 -7.03 -15.62
C ARG A 5 5.03 -6.26 -15.32
N LEU A 6 5.92 -6.91 -14.57
CA LEU A 6 7.33 -6.57 -14.43
C LEU A 6 8.12 -7.80 -14.85
N ASN A 7 9.06 -7.67 -15.79
CA ASN A 7 9.81 -8.81 -16.30
C ASN A 7 10.93 -9.22 -15.34
N ASP A 8 11.57 -8.24 -14.70
CA ASP A 8 12.64 -8.48 -13.75
C ASP A 8 12.79 -7.34 -12.72
N ILE A 9 13.73 -7.54 -11.78
CA ILE A 9 14.04 -6.58 -10.73
C ILE A 9 14.68 -5.29 -11.25
N HIS A 10 15.37 -5.35 -12.40
CA HIS A 10 16.01 -4.20 -13.01
C HIS A 10 14.95 -3.25 -13.57
N GLU A 11 14.00 -3.76 -14.35
CA GLU A 11 12.87 -2.98 -14.89
C GLU A 11 12.08 -2.32 -13.76
N LYS A 12 11.76 -3.07 -12.69
CA LYS A 12 11.10 -2.51 -11.50
C LYS A 12 11.89 -1.34 -10.91
N SER A 13 13.18 -1.53 -10.71
CA SER A 13 14.06 -0.53 -10.10
C SER A 13 14.19 0.71 -10.98
N GLU A 14 14.27 0.55 -12.29
CA GLU A 14 14.31 1.65 -13.26
C GLU A 14 13.01 2.45 -13.25
N LEU A 15 11.85 1.79 -13.25
CA LEU A 15 10.56 2.46 -13.14
C LEU A 15 10.43 3.25 -11.82
N GLU A 16 10.75 2.61 -10.69
CA GLU A 16 10.69 3.27 -9.37
C GLU A 16 11.61 4.49 -9.31
N LEU A 17 12.83 4.37 -9.84
CA LEU A 17 13.80 5.46 -9.88
C LEU A 17 13.35 6.59 -10.82
N GLY A 18 12.84 6.24 -12.00
CA GLY A 18 12.32 7.19 -12.99
C GLY A 18 11.16 8.02 -12.42
N ILE A 19 10.17 7.35 -11.81
CA ILE A 19 9.05 8.02 -11.16
C ILE A 19 9.54 8.88 -10.00
N LYS A 20 10.45 8.36 -9.16
CA LYS A 20 11.00 9.12 -8.03
C LYS A 20 11.74 10.39 -8.48
N ARG A 21 12.43 10.36 -9.62
CA ARG A 21 13.05 11.55 -10.23
C ARG A 21 11.99 12.54 -10.70
N ALA A 22 11.00 12.09 -11.46
CA ALA A 22 9.91 12.95 -11.93
C ALA A 22 9.10 13.60 -10.78
N LEU A 23 8.88 12.85 -9.69
CA LEU A 23 8.20 13.36 -8.50
C LEU A 23 9.08 14.30 -7.67
N ARG A 24 10.41 14.16 -7.74
CA ARG A 24 11.33 15.06 -7.01
C ARG A 24 11.24 16.48 -7.55
N ASP A 25 11.11 16.63 -8.86
CA ASP A 25 11.07 17.95 -9.52
C ASP A 25 9.76 18.70 -9.21
N THR A 26 8.70 17.98 -8.86
CA THR A 26 7.38 18.53 -8.51
C THR A 26 7.15 18.65 -7.01
N SER A 27 7.79 17.82 -6.18
CA SER A 27 7.56 17.82 -4.73
C SER A 27 8.55 18.75 -4.01
N ARG A 28 8.02 19.85 -3.46
CA ARG A 28 8.76 20.71 -2.53
C ARG A 28 9.14 19.92 -1.26
N PHE A 29 10.36 19.37 -1.27
CA PHE A 29 11.19 19.01 -0.10
C PHE A 29 10.84 17.77 0.74
N LYS A 30 9.95 16.86 0.31
CA LYS A 30 9.72 15.62 1.08
C LYS A 30 10.25 14.39 0.34
N PRO A 31 11.04 13.53 0.99
CA PRO A 31 11.41 12.24 0.41
C PRO A 31 10.14 11.42 0.17
N ILE A 32 9.95 11.01 -1.07
CA ILE A 32 8.86 10.12 -1.49
C ILE A 32 9.46 8.74 -1.75
N ASP A 33 8.89 7.74 -1.09
CA ASP A 33 9.14 6.34 -1.40
C ASP A 33 8.16 5.91 -2.51
N VAL A 34 8.70 5.38 -3.60
CA VAL A 34 7.92 4.89 -4.74
C VAL A 34 8.02 3.37 -4.71
N VAL A 35 6.87 2.70 -4.79
CA VAL A 35 6.79 1.25 -4.93
C VAL A 35 5.95 0.93 -6.15
N VAL A 36 6.51 0.12 -7.04
CA VAL A 36 5.84 -0.43 -8.23
C VAL A 36 5.63 -1.92 -7.99
N LEU A 37 4.39 -2.37 -8.17
CA LEU A 37 3.99 -3.77 -8.05
C LEU A 37 3.42 -4.20 -9.40
N ASP A 38 3.69 -5.43 -9.81
CA ASP A 38 2.82 -6.08 -10.79
C ASP A 38 1.57 -6.65 -10.09
N LEU A 39 0.68 -7.28 -10.85
CA LEU A 39 -0.54 -7.87 -10.32
C LEU A 39 -0.28 -9.04 -9.35
N GLU A 40 0.80 -9.79 -9.54
CA GLU A 40 1.16 -10.91 -8.67
C GLU A 40 1.66 -10.39 -7.32
N MET A 41 2.63 -9.49 -7.32
CA MET A 41 3.14 -8.82 -6.14
C MET A 41 2.04 -8.07 -5.38
N LEU A 42 1.09 -7.45 -6.09
CA LEU A 42 -0.08 -6.82 -5.47
C LEU A 42 -0.87 -7.86 -4.66
N ARG A 43 -1.23 -8.98 -5.28
CA ARG A 43 -2.03 -10.05 -4.64
C ARG A 43 -1.30 -10.65 -3.44
N GLU A 44 0.00 -10.88 -3.57
CA GLU A 44 0.83 -11.38 -2.47
C GLU A 44 0.84 -10.42 -1.27
N ASN A 45 0.81 -9.11 -1.55
CA ASN A 45 0.78 -8.07 -0.53
C ASN A 45 -0.64 -7.65 -0.10
N MET A 46 -1.72 -8.23 -0.66
CA MET A 46 -3.09 -7.99 -0.18
C MET A 46 -3.46 -8.97 0.94
N LYS A 47 -2.58 -9.05 1.94
CA LYS A 47 -2.73 -9.93 3.11
C LYS A 47 -2.29 -9.22 4.39
N PRO A 48 -2.91 -9.52 5.54
CA PRO A 48 -2.45 -9.05 6.84
C PRO A 48 -0.94 -9.30 7.07
N GLY A 49 -0.28 -8.34 7.72
CA GLY A 49 1.15 -8.42 8.07
C GLY A 49 2.12 -8.08 6.94
N THR A 50 1.64 -7.88 5.70
CA THR A 50 2.47 -7.49 4.56
C THR A 50 2.57 -5.96 4.40
N MET A 51 3.34 -5.49 3.40
CA MET A 51 3.60 -4.07 3.14
C MET A 51 2.32 -3.24 3.02
N LEU A 52 1.28 -3.75 2.34
CA LEU A 52 0.06 -2.99 2.09
C LEU A 52 -0.90 -2.95 3.28
N SER A 53 -0.59 -3.64 4.39
CA SER A 53 -1.34 -3.50 5.64
C SER A 53 -1.43 -2.04 6.11
N GLY A 54 -0.44 -1.21 5.74
CA GLY A 54 -0.44 0.22 6.00
C GLY A 54 -1.59 1.00 5.33
N LEU A 55 -2.20 0.48 4.27
CA LEU A 55 -3.31 1.14 3.56
C LEU A 55 -4.54 1.35 4.43
N VAL A 56 -4.69 0.58 5.54
CA VAL A 56 -5.75 0.83 6.52
C VAL A 56 -5.71 2.26 7.05
N CYS A 57 -4.51 2.83 7.21
CA CYS A 57 -4.28 4.16 7.78
C CYS A 57 -4.71 5.29 6.83
N GLY A 58 -4.97 4.98 5.57
CA GLY A 58 -5.36 5.94 4.55
C GLY A 58 -4.61 5.73 3.25
N TYR A 59 -5.29 5.96 2.14
CA TYR A 59 -4.73 5.93 0.80
C TYR A 59 -5.54 6.86 -0.10
N LYS A 60 -4.96 7.25 -1.23
CA LYS A 60 -5.64 8.00 -2.28
C LYS A 60 -5.38 7.30 -3.61
N VAL A 61 -6.45 7.02 -4.33
CA VAL A 61 -6.38 6.50 -5.70
C VAL A 61 -6.30 7.68 -6.65
N LEU A 62 -5.30 7.66 -7.53
CA LEU A 62 -5.18 8.65 -8.62
C LEU A 62 -5.75 8.11 -9.94
N TYR A 63 -5.63 6.80 -10.14
CA TYR A 63 -6.13 6.04 -11.29
C TYR A 63 -6.38 4.60 -10.85
N ASP A 64 -7.46 3.98 -11.33
CA ASP A 64 -7.79 2.58 -11.01
C ASP A 64 -8.59 1.91 -12.12
N GLU A 65 -8.08 0.79 -12.60
CA GLU A 65 -8.74 -0.15 -13.52
C GLU A 65 -8.86 -1.56 -12.92
N ILE A 66 -8.29 -1.77 -11.72
CA ILE A 66 -8.14 -3.09 -11.11
C ILE A 66 -9.05 -3.29 -9.90
N GLY A 67 -9.83 -2.26 -9.53
CA GLY A 67 -10.71 -2.30 -8.36
C GLY A 67 -9.94 -2.26 -7.05
N LEU A 68 -8.87 -1.45 -6.98
CA LEU A 68 -8.04 -1.32 -5.77
C LEU A 68 -8.86 -1.03 -4.50
N PRO A 69 -9.89 -0.16 -4.49
CA PRO A 69 -10.69 0.09 -3.31
C PRO A 69 -11.34 -1.16 -2.71
N THR A 70 -11.87 -2.05 -3.55
CA THR A 70 -12.48 -3.31 -3.12
C THR A 70 -11.44 -4.22 -2.50
N LEU A 71 -10.27 -4.36 -3.13
CA LEU A 71 -9.15 -5.14 -2.58
C LEU A 71 -8.70 -4.62 -1.21
N VAL A 72 -8.66 -3.28 -1.05
CA VAL A 72 -8.31 -2.67 0.24
C VAL A 72 -9.41 -2.89 1.27
N GLU A 73 -10.68 -2.85 0.89
CA GLU A 73 -11.79 -3.16 1.80
C GLU A 73 -11.68 -4.58 2.35
N ASP A 74 -11.39 -5.56 1.49
CA ASP A 74 -11.20 -6.96 1.88
C ASP A 74 -9.97 -7.12 2.78
N LEU A 75 -8.87 -6.42 2.47
CA LEU A 75 -7.70 -6.37 3.35
C LEU A 75 -8.05 -5.78 4.73
N VAL A 76 -8.87 -4.73 4.80
CA VAL A 76 -9.31 -4.14 6.07
C VAL A 76 -10.16 -5.13 6.86
N LYS A 77 -11.08 -5.86 6.21
CA LYS A 77 -11.87 -6.93 6.86
C LYS A 77 -10.95 -8.01 7.43
N ALA A 78 -9.96 -8.47 6.66
CA ALA A 78 -9.00 -9.47 7.12
C ALA A 78 -8.16 -8.96 8.30
N LEU A 79 -7.62 -7.74 8.23
CA LEU A 79 -6.86 -7.11 9.30
C LEU A 79 -7.66 -6.95 10.60
N ALA A 80 -8.97 -6.74 10.52
CA ALA A 80 -9.82 -6.60 11.71
C ALA A 80 -9.94 -7.89 12.53
N LEU A 81 -9.75 -9.05 11.89
CA LEU A 81 -9.87 -10.40 12.48
C LEU A 81 -8.56 -10.91 13.09
N GLU A 82 -7.43 -10.32 12.71
CA GLU A 82 -6.11 -10.71 13.21
C GLU A 82 -5.58 -9.75 14.28
N ASP A 83 -4.47 -10.07 14.95
CA ASP A 83 -3.75 -9.19 15.88
C ASP A 83 -2.41 -8.73 15.29
N VAL A 84 -2.50 -7.77 14.36
CA VAL A 84 -1.35 -7.22 13.63
C VAL A 84 -0.90 -5.89 14.25
N VAL A 85 0.36 -5.86 14.69
CA VAL A 85 1.02 -4.65 15.17
C VAL A 85 2.19 -4.31 14.25
N LEU A 86 2.12 -3.12 13.65
CA LEU A 86 3.21 -2.58 12.84
C LEU A 86 4.17 -1.80 13.73
N ILE A 87 5.47 -2.09 13.63
CA ILE A 87 6.52 -1.35 14.32
C ILE A 87 7.25 -0.48 13.29
N LYS A 88 7.14 0.85 13.41
CA LYS A 88 7.82 1.80 12.51
C LYS A 88 8.52 2.88 13.33
N ARG A 89 9.84 3.00 13.18
CA ARG A 89 10.69 4.00 13.86
C ARG A 89 10.44 4.05 15.37
N GLY A 90 10.39 2.88 16.02
CA GLY A 90 10.15 2.75 17.46
C GLY A 90 8.70 2.94 17.92
N ARG A 91 7.78 3.28 17.00
CA ARG A 91 6.34 3.39 17.31
C ARG A 91 5.63 2.09 17.00
N ARG A 92 4.73 1.67 17.91
CA ARG A 92 3.84 0.53 17.73
C ARG A 92 2.48 1.04 17.27
N LEU A 93 2.01 0.54 16.15
CA LEU A 93 0.70 0.85 15.60
C LEU A 93 -0.12 -0.43 15.54
N ASN A 94 -1.23 -0.47 16.27
CA ASN A 94 -2.16 -1.60 16.21
C ASN A 94 -3.03 -1.46 14.96
N ILE A 95 -2.63 -2.15 13.90
CA ILE A 95 -3.27 -2.09 12.58
C ILE A 95 -4.67 -2.69 12.65
N SER A 96 -4.83 -3.77 13.41
CA SER A 96 -6.12 -4.42 13.60
C SER A 96 -7.14 -3.54 14.33
N ALA A 97 -6.69 -2.80 15.34
CA ALA A 97 -7.53 -1.82 16.02
C ALA A 97 -7.98 -0.70 15.07
N HIS A 98 -7.06 -0.21 14.22
CA HIS A 98 -7.42 0.75 13.17
C HIS A 98 -8.42 0.17 12.15
N ALA A 99 -8.24 -1.08 11.74
CA ALA A 99 -9.15 -1.75 10.83
C ALA A 99 -10.57 -1.87 11.43
N ARG A 100 -10.67 -2.32 12.68
CA ARG A 100 -11.94 -2.40 13.42
C ARG A 100 -12.63 -1.03 13.52
N ALA A 101 -11.90 0.01 13.89
CA ALA A 101 -12.45 1.37 13.96
C ALA A 101 -12.95 1.87 12.59
N LYS A 102 -12.23 1.55 11.51
CA LYS A 102 -12.61 1.94 10.14
C LYS A 102 -13.92 1.28 9.70
N LEU A 103 -14.10 0.00 10.01
CA LEU A 103 -15.34 -0.73 9.69
C LEU A 103 -16.55 -0.22 10.49
N LEU A 104 -16.34 0.25 11.72
CA LEU A 104 -17.41 0.84 12.54
C LEU A 104 -17.90 2.18 11.98
N ASN A 105 -17.00 3.00 11.41
CA ASN A 105 -17.32 4.31 10.84
C ASN A 105 -17.87 4.26 9.40
N GLN A 106 -17.99 3.06 8.81
CA GLN A 106 -18.53 2.84 7.47
C GLN A 106 -19.99 2.36 7.48
N LYS A 107 -20.59 2.22 8.67
CA LYS A 107 -22.03 1.95 8.88
C LYS A 107 -22.79 3.24 9.08
#